data_AF-A0A849PJ49-F1
#
_entry.id   AF-A0A849PJ49-F1
#
_cell.length_a   1.000
_cell.length_b   1.000
_cell.length_c   1.000
_cell.angle_alpha   90.00
_cell.angle_beta   90.00
_cell.angle_gamma   90.00
#
_symmetry.space_group_name_H-M   'P 1'
#
loop_
_entity.id
_entity.type
_entity.pdbx_description
1 polymer ?
#
loop_
_entity_poly.entity_id
_entity_poly.type
_entity_poly.pdbx_seq_one_letter_code
_entity_poly.pdbx_strand_id
1 'polypeptide(L)'
;LTERLTKPSGRKRSVYIRAADQHFDQYGRLLAYMAPSYSKKERETLSREELASFNLLMVKSGWAATFIIFPSIPAYPDLVDFQEAAKTAYESRIGAWADPLALTGYEFRMCIRLFGITKKLVAGKKLTGYEKYGYVSRFCADMTTREIFYPGSYYRVSPYNRLFVWAEDVGDAVAKLNLLPAGAND
;
A
#
# COMPACT_ATOMS: atom_id res chain seq x y z
N LEU A 1 5.79 4.46 19.34
CA LEU A 1 4.45 4.01 19.84
C LEU A 1 4.26 4.22 21.33
N THR A 2 5.23 3.82 22.17
CA THR A 2 5.16 3.89 23.63
C THR A 2 4.75 5.26 24.17
N GLU A 3 5.33 6.33 23.62
CA GLU A 3 5.02 7.71 23.96
C GLU A 3 3.55 8.06 23.67
N ARG A 4 3.08 7.80 22.43
CA ARG A 4 1.69 8.04 21.98
C ARG A 4 0.65 7.28 22.81
N LEU A 5 1.01 6.10 23.32
CA LEU A 5 0.14 5.30 24.19
C LEU A 5 0.17 5.75 25.65
N THR A 6 1.08 6.64 26.05
CA THR A 6 1.20 7.10 27.44
C THR A 6 0.35 8.36 27.63
N LYS A 7 -0.55 8.33 28.61
CA LYS A 7 -1.30 9.52 29.05
C LYS A 7 -0.36 10.47 29.79
N PRO A 8 -0.70 11.76 29.94
CA PRO A 8 0.03 12.68 30.81
C PRO A 8 0.20 12.15 32.25
N SER A 9 -0.76 11.33 32.72
CA SER A 9 -0.70 10.67 34.03
C SER A 9 0.24 9.45 34.09
N GLY A 10 0.97 9.13 33.03
CA GLY A 10 1.84 7.95 32.93
C GLY A 10 1.11 6.63 32.63
N ARG A 11 -0.23 6.58 32.77
CA ARG A 11 -1.03 5.38 32.44
C ARG A 11 -1.07 5.12 30.94
N LYS A 12 -1.13 3.85 30.53
CA LYS A 12 -1.30 3.48 29.13
C LYS A 12 -2.76 3.64 28.66
N ARG A 13 -2.93 4.10 27.43
CA ARG A 13 -4.19 4.08 26.68
C ARG A 13 -4.41 2.69 26.10
N SER A 14 -5.67 2.30 25.92
CA SER A 14 -6.01 1.17 25.07
C SER A 14 -5.76 1.51 23.59
N VAL A 15 -5.77 0.50 22.75
CA VAL A 15 -5.69 0.65 21.30
C VAL A 15 -7.10 0.66 20.72
N TYR A 16 -7.37 1.61 19.84
CA TYR A 16 -8.53 1.62 18.98
C TYR A 16 -8.23 0.85 17.70
N ILE A 17 -9.14 -0.04 17.31
CA ILE A 17 -9.07 -0.85 16.09
C ILE A 17 -10.26 -0.50 15.22
N ARG A 18 -9.99 -0.13 13.96
CA ARG A 18 -11.01 0.03 12.91
C ARG A 18 -10.80 -1.04 11.86
N ALA A 19 -11.71 -2.00 11.79
CA ALA A 19 -11.70 -2.99 10.72
C ALA A 19 -11.99 -2.31 9.36
N ALA A 20 -11.38 -2.82 8.31
CA ALA A 20 -11.72 -2.46 6.93
C ALA A 20 -13.07 -3.08 6.53
N ASP A 21 -13.68 -2.58 5.45
CA ASP A 21 -14.99 -3.07 4.96
C ASP A 21 -14.93 -4.59 4.71
N GLN A 22 -13.86 -5.03 4.04
CA GLN A 22 -13.45 -6.43 4.07
C GLN A 22 -12.67 -6.70 5.37
N HIS A 23 -13.33 -7.34 6.33
CA HIS A 23 -12.77 -7.54 7.67
C HIS A 23 -11.64 -8.56 7.68
N PHE A 24 -11.75 -9.65 6.91
CA PHE A 24 -10.76 -10.72 6.86
C PHE A 24 -10.28 -10.97 5.44
N ASP A 25 -8.99 -11.26 5.30
CA ASP A 25 -8.46 -11.78 4.05
C ASP A 25 -8.66 -13.30 3.93
N GLN A 26 -8.29 -13.85 2.76
CA GLN A 26 -8.37 -15.30 2.47
C GLN A 26 -7.55 -16.19 3.41
N TYR A 27 -6.64 -15.62 4.22
CA TYR A 27 -5.83 -16.33 5.19
C TYR A 27 -6.38 -16.20 6.62
N GLY A 28 -7.57 -15.62 6.80
CA GLY A 28 -8.19 -15.42 8.11
C GLY A 28 -7.56 -14.29 8.93
N ARG A 29 -6.79 -13.39 8.31
CA ARG A 29 -6.15 -12.26 8.99
C ARG A 29 -7.10 -11.08 9.03
N LEU A 30 -7.28 -10.49 10.21
CA LEU A 30 -8.06 -9.25 10.38
C LEU A 30 -7.35 -8.09 9.67
N LEU A 31 -8.04 -7.44 8.74
CA LEU A 31 -7.61 -6.22 8.08
C LEU A 31 -8.12 -5.03 8.89
N ALA A 32 -7.21 -4.31 9.54
CA ALA A 32 -7.58 -3.19 10.39
C ALA A 32 -6.52 -2.10 10.46
N TYR A 33 -6.98 -0.90 10.78
CA TYR A 33 -6.16 0.22 11.21
C TYR A 33 -6.14 0.28 12.72
N MET A 34 -4.99 0.62 13.28
CA MET A 34 -4.81 0.76 14.73
C MET A 34 -4.32 2.15 15.10
N ALA A 35 -4.83 2.70 16.20
CA ALA A 35 -4.41 3.99 16.74
C ALA A 35 -4.56 3.98 18.27
N PRO A 36 -3.93 4.90 19.03
CA PRO A 36 -4.26 5.07 20.44
C PRO A 36 -5.75 5.42 20.61
N SER A 37 -6.40 4.86 21.63
CA SER A 37 -7.77 5.20 21.97
C SER A 37 -7.81 6.53 22.72
N TYR A 38 -8.22 7.58 22.00
CA TYR A 38 -8.40 8.93 22.54
C TYR A 38 -9.86 9.16 22.95
N SER A 39 -10.05 9.84 24.08
CA SER A 39 -11.37 10.33 24.49
C SER A 39 -11.88 11.39 23.53
N LYS A 40 -13.19 11.68 23.56
CA LYS A 40 -13.80 12.74 22.74
C LYS A 40 -13.10 14.10 22.96
N LYS A 41 -12.90 14.49 24.22
CA LYS A 41 -12.22 15.74 24.61
C LYS A 41 -10.80 15.84 24.03
N GLU A 42 -10.06 14.74 24.00
CA GLU A 42 -8.71 14.71 23.44
C GLU A 42 -8.74 14.83 21.91
N ARG A 43 -9.67 14.16 21.23
CA ARG A 43 -9.81 14.26 19.77
C ARG A 43 -10.18 15.65 19.29
N GLU A 44 -10.85 16.44 20.13
CA GLU A 44 -11.21 17.83 19.81
C GLU A 44 -10.02 18.79 19.92
N THR A 45 -8.97 18.42 20.67
CA THR A 45 -7.79 19.27 20.90
C THR A 45 -6.56 18.85 20.12
N LEU A 46 -6.45 17.56 19.79
CA LEU A 46 -5.28 17.00 19.12
C LEU A 46 -5.34 17.25 17.60
N SER A 47 -4.19 17.54 17.02
CA SER A 47 -4.01 17.65 15.57
C SER A 47 -4.21 16.30 14.86
N ARG A 48 -4.42 16.34 13.54
CA ARG A 48 -4.47 15.11 12.69
C ARG A 48 -3.20 14.26 12.86
N GLU A 49 -2.03 14.91 12.94
CA GLU A 49 -0.76 14.23 13.14
C GLU A 49 -0.71 13.53 14.51
N GLU A 50 -1.20 14.16 15.57
CA GLU A 50 -1.25 13.56 16.90
C GLU A 50 -2.19 12.35 16.94
N LEU A 51 -3.27 12.40 16.16
CA LEU A 51 -4.25 11.32 15.99
C LEU A 51 -3.84 10.24 14.96
N ALA A 52 -2.64 10.35 14.36
CA ALA A 52 -2.19 9.44 13.31
C ALA A 52 -2.28 7.95 13.72
N SER A 53 -2.75 7.13 12.78
CA SER A 53 -2.74 5.69 12.92
C SER A 53 -1.31 5.13 12.92
N PHE A 54 -1.13 3.94 13.48
CA PHE A 54 0.14 3.23 13.39
C PHE A 54 0.57 3.00 11.94
N ASN A 55 -0.37 2.73 11.04
CA ASN A 55 -0.10 2.55 9.62
C ASN A 55 0.53 3.81 9.01
N LEU A 56 -0.03 4.99 9.30
CA LEU A 56 0.54 6.27 8.84
C LEU A 56 1.92 6.52 9.45
N LEU A 57 2.10 6.21 10.74
CA LEU A 57 3.39 6.35 11.41
C LEU A 57 4.47 5.42 10.82
N MET A 58 4.10 4.20 10.42
CA MET A 58 5.01 3.26 9.75
C MET A 58 5.45 3.78 8.38
N VAL A 59 4.53 4.40 7.63
CA VAL A 59 4.85 5.06 6.35
C VAL A 59 5.75 6.27 6.58
N LYS A 60 5.38 7.16 7.50
CA LYS A 60 6.16 8.38 7.82
C LYS A 60 7.58 8.07 8.28
N SER A 61 7.78 6.98 8.99
CA SER A 61 9.10 6.52 9.45
C SER A 61 9.88 5.70 8.41
N GLY A 62 9.34 5.53 7.20
CA GLY A 62 10.02 4.83 6.10
C GLY A 62 10.12 3.32 6.27
N TRP A 63 9.39 2.73 7.21
CA TRP A 63 9.37 1.28 7.45
C TRP A 63 8.18 0.57 6.79
N ALA A 64 7.32 1.32 6.11
CA ALA A 64 6.27 0.80 5.25
C ALA A 64 6.12 1.65 3.99
N ALA A 65 5.79 1.00 2.88
CA ALA A 65 5.31 1.68 1.67
C ALA A 65 3.78 1.84 1.74
N THR A 66 3.24 2.77 0.93
CA THR A 66 1.79 2.90 0.77
C THR A 66 1.22 1.65 0.11
N PHE A 67 0.02 1.28 0.51
CA PHE A 67 -0.74 0.21 -0.13
C PHE A 67 -2.20 0.61 -0.22
N ILE A 68 -2.48 1.49 -1.18
CA ILE A 68 -3.84 1.88 -1.56
C ILE A 68 -4.29 0.92 -2.64
N ILE A 69 -5.49 0.36 -2.52
CA ILE A 69 -5.97 -0.67 -3.44
C ILE A 69 -7.44 -0.46 -3.79
N PHE A 70 -7.75 -0.43 -5.08
CA PHE A 70 -9.12 -0.38 -5.58
C PHE A 70 -9.84 -1.73 -5.28
N PRO A 71 -11.13 -1.71 -4.87
CA PRO A 71 -12.01 -0.54 -4.72
C PRO A 71 -11.91 0.20 -3.38
N SER A 72 -11.12 -0.30 -2.42
CA SER A 72 -10.96 0.28 -1.08
C SER A 72 -9.97 1.46 -1.06
N ILE A 73 -10.38 2.59 -1.63
CA ILE A 73 -9.59 3.83 -1.65
C ILE A 73 -9.94 4.69 -0.41
N PRO A 74 -8.95 5.21 0.34
CA PRO A 74 -9.20 6.12 1.46
C PRO A 74 -9.94 7.39 1.03
N ALA A 75 -10.58 8.07 1.99
CA ALA A 75 -11.12 9.40 1.76
C ALA A 75 -9.99 10.37 1.35
N TYR A 76 -10.32 11.36 0.52
CA TYR A 76 -9.34 12.26 -0.08
C TYR A 76 -8.34 12.89 0.91
N PRO A 77 -8.77 13.43 2.08
CA PRO A 77 -7.81 13.99 3.04
C PRO A 77 -6.81 12.97 3.58
N ASP A 78 -7.26 11.73 3.82
CA ASP A 78 -6.38 10.66 4.32
C ASP A 78 -5.43 10.16 3.23
N LEU A 79 -5.89 10.17 1.97
CA LEU A 79 -5.06 9.85 0.80
C LEU A 79 -3.93 10.86 0.62
N VAL A 80 -4.21 12.16 0.77
CA VAL A 80 -3.20 13.23 0.73
C VAL A 80 -2.19 13.05 1.85
N ASP A 81 -2.64 12.87 3.11
CA ASP A 81 -1.75 12.67 4.25
C ASP A 81 -0.83 11.44 4.06
N PHE A 82 -1.36 10.34 3.50
CA PHE A 82 -0.58 9.14 3.20
C PHE A 82 0.46 9.36 2.10
N GLN A 83 0.07 10.04 1.02
CA GLN A 83 0.94 10.31 -0.12
C GLN A 83 2.09 11.23 0.29
N GLU A 84 1.79 12.30 1.01
CA GLU A 84 2.81 13.26 1.46
C GLU A 84 3.81 12.61 2.40
N ALA A 85 3.33 11.86 3.41
CA ALA A 85 4.19 11.13 4.33
C ALA A 85 5.11 10.14 3.60
N ALA A 86 4.57 9.42 2.60
CA ALA A 86 5.35 8.47 1.81
C ALA A 86 6.36 9.16 0.90
N LYS A 87 5.97 10.27 0.27
CA LYS A 87 6.84 11.08 -0.57
C LYS A 87 8.02 11.59 0.24
N THR A 88 7.78 12.19 1.40
CA THR A 88 8.84 12.65 2.30
C THR A 88 9.76 11.49 2.70
N ALA A 89 9.21 10.36 3.13
CA ALA A 89 10.00 9.21 3.55
C ALA A 89 10.89 8.66 2.42
N TYR A 90 10.35 8.58 1.20
CA TYR A 90 11.07 8.10 0.02
C TYR A 90 12.15 9.08 -0.45
N GLU A 91 11.79 10.33 -0.70
CA GLU A 91 12.71 11.35 -1.24
C GLU A 91 13.83 11.68 -0.24
N SER A 92 13.54 11.63 1.06
CA SER A 92 14.53 11.85 2.13
C SER A 92 15.24 10.57 2.57
N ARG A 93 15.01 9.43 1.89
CA ARG A 93 15.67 8.13 2.15
C ARG A 93 15.58 7.67 3.61
N ILE A 94 14.40 7.83 4.21
CA ILE A 94 14.15 7.48 5.61
C ILE A 94 13.86 5.98 5.71
N GLY A 95 14.35 5.33 6.78
CA GLY A 95 14.03 3.94 7.09
C GLY A 95 14.55 2.97 6.03
N ALA A 96 13.67 2.11 5.51
CA ALA A 96 14.02 1.15 4.47
C ALA A 96 14.46 1.82 3.15
N TRP A 97 14.00 3.05 2.88
CA TRP A 97 14.35 3.80 1.67
C TRP A 97 15.80 4.30 1.64
N ALA A 98 16.54 4.16 2.74
CA ALA A 98 17.98 4.40 2.78
C ALA A 98 18.75 3.41 1.88
N ASP A 99 18.21 2.21 1.69
CA ASP A 99 18.77 1.20 0.79
C ASP A 99 18.21 1.39 -0.63
N PRO A 100 19.04 1.71 -1.64
CA PRO A 100 18.60 1.86 -3.02
C PRO A 100 18.10 0.54 -3.64
N LEU A 101 18.39 -0.61 -3.03
CA LEU A 101 17.92 -1.92 -3.46
C LEU A 101 16.63 -2.36 -2.73
N ALA A 102 16.07 -1.51 -1.87
CA ALA A 102 14.83 -1.80 -1.17
C ALA A 102 13.68 -2.03 -2.16
N LEU A 103 13.10 -3.24 -2.10
CA LEU A 103 11.86 -3.58 -2.79
C LEU A 103 10.68 -3.45 -1.82
N THR A 104 9.58 -2.88 -2.30
CA THR A 104 8.31 -2.96 -1.57
C THR A 104 7.83 -4.41 -1.52
N GLY A 105 6.98 -4.72 -0.53
CA GLY A 105 6.52 -6.10 -0.32
C GLY A 105 5.86 -6.73 -1.56
N TYR A 106 5.21 -5.94 -2.43
CA TYR A 106 4.56 -6.44 -3.64
C TYR A 106 5.51 -6.58 -4.83
N GLU A 107 6.55 -5.75 -4.93
CA GLU A 107 7.64 -5.96 -5.90
C GLU A 107 8.38 -7.25 -5.55
N PHE A 108 8.75 -7.44 -4.28
CA PHE A 108 9.40 -8.66 -3.84
C PHE A 108 8.51 -9.90 -4.07
N ARG A 109 7.22 -9.83 -3.72
CA ARG A 109 6.27 -10.93 -3.95
C ARG A 109 6.13 -11.25 -5.43
N MET A 110 6.16 -10.25 -6.31
CA MET A 110 6.16 -10.45 -7.75
C MET A 110 7.41 -11.22 -8.20
N CYS A 111 8.60 -10.83 -7.74
CA CYS A 111 9.85 -11.54 -8.03
C CYS A 111 9.78 -13.02 -7.62
N ILE A 112 9.24 -13.31 -6.43
CA ILE A 112 9.07 -14.70 -5.95
C ILE A 112 8.13 -15.51 -6.86
N ARG A 113 7.00 -14.92 -7.29
CA ARG A 113 6.06 -15.60 -8.19
C ARG A 113 6.68 -15.83 -9.57
N LEU A 114 7.37 -14.83 -10.11
CA LEU A 114 8.06 -14.91 -11.38
C LEU A 114 9.14 -16.00 -11.35
N PHE A 115 9.93 -16.05 -10.28
CA PHE A 115 10.90 -17.14 -10.05
C PHE A 115 10.24 -18.52 -10.09
N GLY A 116 9.07 -18.67 -9.44
CA GLY A 116 8.31 -19.92 -9.46
C GLY A 116 7.91 -20.37 -10.87
N ILE A 117 7.54 -19.43 -11.74
CA ILE A 117 7.21 -19.69 -13.14
C ILE A 117 8.48 -20.05 -13.92
N THR A 118 9.54 -19.23 -13.80
CA THR A 118 10.82 -19.43 -14.49
C THR A 118 11.44 -20.78 -14.15
N LYS A 119 11.40 -21.19 -12.87
CA LYS A 119 11.90 -22.50 -12.43
C LYS A 119 11.20 -23.65 -13.14
N LYS A 120 9.88 -23.56 -13.38
CA LYS A 120 9.14 -24.59 -14.13
C LYS A 120 9.54 -24.62 -15.60
N LEU A 121 9.71 -23.46 -16.22
CA LEU A 121 10.12 -23.34 -17.64
C LEU A 121 11.53 -23.90 -17.87
N VAL A 122 12.50 -23.55 -17.02
CA VAL A 122 13.88 -24.08 -17.08
C VAL A 122 13.91 -25.60 -16.90
N ALA A 123 13.00 -26.15 -16.10
CA ALA A 123 12.82 -27.60 -15.95
C ALA A 123 12.10 -28.28 -17.13
N GLY A 124 11.88 -27.57 -18.24
CA GLY A 124 11.23 -28.11 -19.45
C GLY A 124 9.71 -28.29 -19.34
N LYS A 125 9.06 -27.79 -18.28
CA LYS A 125 7.60 -27.91 -18.14
C LYS A 125 6.90 -26.96 -19.12
N LYS A 126 5.95 -27.50 -19.88
CA LYS A 126 5.01 -26.70 -20.66
C LYS A 126 3.97 -26.09 -19.71
N LEU A 127 3.89 -24.76 -19.71
CA LEU A 127 2.92 -24.01 -18.92
C LEU A 127 1.79 -23.51 -19.83
N THR A 128 0.57 -23.56 -19.31
CA THR A 128 -0.59 -22.90 -19.91
C THR A 128 -0.43 -21.38 -19.94
N GLY A 129 -1.22 -20.68 -20.76
CA GLY A 129 -1.24 -19.21 -20.74
C GLY A 129 -1.54 -18.66 -19.35
N TYR A 130 -2.55 -19.23 -18.68
CA TYR A 130 -2.92 -18.86 -17.31
C TYR A 130 -1.74 -18.99 -16.33
N GLU A 131 -1.00 -20.10 -16.37
CA GLU A 131 0.15 -20.30 -15.49
C GLU A 131 1.30 -19.33 -15.79
N LYS A 132 1.52 -18.99 -17.06
CA LYS A 132 2.57 -18.03 -17.47
C LYS A 132 2.29 -16.62 -16.95
N TYR A 133 1.02 -16.20 -16.93
CA TYR A 133 0.61 -14.90 -16.40
C TYR A 133 0.23 -14.93 -14.92
N GLY A 134 0.31 -16.11 -14.29
CA GLY A 134 0.00 -16.31 -12.88
C GLY A 134 0.93 -15.61 -11.89
N TYR A 135 1.89 -14.77 -12.33
CA TYR A 135 2.63 -13.85 -11.46
C TYR A 135 1.91 -12.51 -11.28
N VAL A 136 0.98 -12.17 -12.18
CA VAL A 136 0.20 -10.94 -12.15
C VAL A 136 -0.97 -11.10 -11.18
N SER A 137 -0.80 -10.67 -9.92
CA SER A 137 -1.92 -10.57 -8.96
C SER A 137 -2.61 -9.22 -8.98
N ARG A 138 -1.86 -8.18 -9.35
CA ARG A 138 -2.28 -6.80 -9.22
C ARG A 138 -1.64 -5.98 -10.33
N PHE A 139 -2.30 -4.92 -10.72
CA PHE A 139 -1.77 -3.85 -11.53
C PHE A 139 -1.46 -2.65 -10.63
N CYS A 140 -0.67 -1.71 -11.13
CA CYS A 140 -0.39 -0.46 -10.43
C CYS A 140 -0.78 0.68 -11.37
N ALA A 141 -1.70 1.54 -10.92
CA ALA A 141 -1.97 2.81 -11.55
C ALA A 141 -1.10 3.90 -10.93
N ASP A 142 -0.64 4.85 -11.75
CA ASP A 142 -0.07 6.10 -11.28
C ASP A 142 -1.21 7.10 -11.02
N MET A 143 -1.36 7.54 -9.77
CA MET A 143 -2.41 8.48 -9.40
C MET A 143 -2.25 9.86 -10.06
N THR A 144 -1.07 10.20 -10.59
CA THR A 144 -0.77 11.49 -11.21
C THR A 144 -1.00 11.51 -12.72
N THR A 145 -0.72 10.40 -13.42
CA THR A 145 -0.88 10.30 -14.88
C THR A 145 -2.13 9.52 -15.29
N ARG A 146 -2.72 8.76 -14.36
CA ARG A 146 -3.81 7.78 -14.57
C ARG A 146 -3.41 6.58 -15.42
N GLU A 147 -2.13 6.39 -15.70
CA GLU A 147 -1.67 5.23 -16.46
C GLU A 147 -1.66 3.96 -15.60
N ILE A 148 -2.05 2.82 -16.17
CA ILE A 148 -2.02 1.52 -15.52
C ILE A 148 -0.90 0.64 -16.05
N PHE A 149 -0.17 0.02 -15.13
CA PHE A 149 1.04 -0.75 -15.38
C PHE A 149 0.93 -2.19 -14.88
N TYR A 150 1.54 -3.10 -15.63
CA TYR A 150 1.80 -4.47 -15.20
C TYR A 150 2.85 -4.50 -14.07
N PRO A 151 2.91 -5.58 -13.27
CA PRO A 151 3.90 -5.76 -12.20
C PRO A 151 5.36 -5.53 -12.61
N GLY A 152 5.73 -5.92 -13.83
CA GLY A 152 7.08 -5.72 -14.35
C GLY A 152 7.45 -4.25 -14.55
N SER A 153 6.48 -3.34 -14.57
CA SER A 153 6.66 -1.91 -14.83
C SER A 153 6.36 -1.03 -13.62
N TYR A 154 6.21 -1.60 -12.41
CA TYR A 154 5.96 -0.81 -11.19
C TYR A 154 7.04 0.24 -10.93
N TYR A 155 8.28 -0.02 -11.34
CA TYR A 155 9.39 0.93 -11.19
C TYR A 155 9.20 2.25 -11.96
N ARG A 156 8.29 2.29 -12.95
CA ARG A 156 7.92 3.52 -13.66
C ARG A 156 7.08 4.47 -12.80
N VAL A 157 6.47 3.96 -11.73
CA VAL A 157 5.61 4.73 -10.82
C VAL A 157 6.33 4.86 -9.48
N SER A 158 6.57 6.10 -9.04
CA SER A 158 7.14 6.36 -7.72
C SER A 158 6.32 5.68 -6.62
N PRO A 159 6.92 5.03 -5.61
CA PRO A 159 6.20 4.27 -4.60
C PRO A 159 5.04 5.01 -3.92
N TYR A 160 5.18 6.32 -3.70
CA TYR A 160 4.16 7.16 -3.08
C TYR A 160 2.98 7.52 -4.01
N ASN A 161 3.11 7.36 -5.33
CA ASN A 161 2.05 7.63 -6.31
C ASN A 161 1.26 6.38 -6.74
N ARG A 162 1.55 5.22 -6.15
CA ARG A 162 0.97 3.94 -6.57
C ARG A 162 -0.43 3.74 -6.01
N LEU A 163 -1.35 3.38 -6.89
CA LEU A 163 -2.65 2.80 -6.56
C LEU A 163 -2.72 1.39 -7.15
N PHE A 164 -2.87 0.38 -6.29
CA PHE A 164 -2.97 -0.99 -6.75
C PHE A 164 -4.39 -1.32 -7.20
N VAL A 165 -4.49 -2.23 -8.16
CA VAL A 165 -5.76 -2.75 -8.67
C VAL A 165 -5.64 -4.27 -8.72
N TRP A 166 -6.62 -5.00 -8.20
CA TRP A 166 -6.66 -6.45 -8.33
C TRP A 166 -6.79 -6.87 -9.80
N ALA A 167 -6.24 -8.03 -10.17
CA ALA A 167 -6.28 -8.48 -11.56
C ALA A 167 -7.72 -8.70 -12.06
N GLU A 168 -8.58 -9.17 -11.17
CA GLU A 168 -10.02 -9.35 -11.35
C GLU A 168 -10.80 -8.04 -11.49
N ASP A 169 -10.31 -6.95 -10.89
CA ASP A 169 -11.00 -5.65 -10.83
C ASP A 169 -10.52 -4.65 -11.89
N VAL A 170 -9.63 -5.04 -12.81
CA VAL A 170 -9.02 -4.12 -13.78
C VAL A 170 -10.07 -3.43 -14.65
N GLY A 171 -11.04 -4.18 -15.18
CA GLY A 171 -12.08 -3.60 -16.05
C GLY A 171 -12.88 -2.52 -15.33
N ASP A 172 -13.31 -2.80 -14.10
CA ASP A 172 -14.02 -1.86 -13.23
C ASP A 172 -13.18 -0.64 -12.88
N ALA A 173 -11.90 -0.84 -12.56
CA ALA A 173 -10.99 0.25 -12.21
C ALA A 173 -10.73 1.18 -13.39
N VAL A 174 -10.52 0.62 -14.59
CA VAL A 174 -10.33 1.41 -15.82
C VAL A 174 -11.53 2.33 -16.05
N ALA A 175 -12.75 1.80 -15.92
CA ALA A 175 -13.97 2.58 -16.09
C ALA A 175 -14.18 3.62 -14.99
N LYS A 176 -14.05 3.25 -13.71
CA LYS A 176 -14.39 4.14 -12.59
C LYS A 176 -13.32 5.19 -12.29
N LEU A 177 -12.05 4.89 -12.57
CA LEU A 177 -10.92 5.79 -12.30
C LEU A 177 -10.43 6.50 -13.57
N ASN A 178 -11.05 6.24 -14.74
CA ASN A 178 -10.64 6.76 -16.04
C ASN A 178 -9.15 6.49 -16.32
N LEU A 179 -8.73 5.23 -16.14
CA LEU A 179 -7.33 4.85 -16.32
C LEU A 179 -6.97 4.75 -17.80
N LEU A 180 -5.73 5.10 -18.11
CA LEU A 180 -5.14 5.05 -19.44
C LEU A 180 -4.16 3.88 -19.55
N PRO A 181 -3.98 3.30 -20.74
CA PRO A 181 -2.88 2.35 -20.95
C PRO A 181 -1.53 3.04 -20.73
N ALA A 182 -0.53 2.29 -20.26
CA ALA A 182 0.82 2.81 -20.10
C ALA A 182 1.38 3.34 -21.44
N GLY A 183 1.93 4.57 -21.41
CA GLY A 183 2.47 5.25 -22.59
C GLY A 183 1.42 6.03 -23.38
N ALA A 184 0.24 6.28 -22.81
CA ALA A 184 -0.77 7.14 -23.42
C ALA A 184 -0.39 8.62 -23.39
N ASN A 185 0.52 9.00 -22.49
CA ASN A 185 1.03 10.37 -22.35
C ASN A 185 2.49 10.52 -22.83
N ASP A 186 3.06 9.47 -23.44
CA ASP A 186 4.41 9.46 -24.03
C ASP A 186 4.39 10.03 -25.47
#